data_AF-A0A359AYP5-F1
#
_entry.id   AF-A0A359AYP5-F1
#
_cell.length_a   1.000
_cell.length_b   1.000
_cell.length_c   1.000
_cell.angle_alpha   90.00
_cell.angle_beta   90.00
_cell.angle_gamma   90.00
#
_symmetry.space_group_name_H-M   'P 1'
#
loop_
_entity.id
_entity.type
_entity.pdbx_description
1 polymer ?
#
loop_
_entity_poly.entity_id
_entity_poly.type
_entity_poly.pdbx_seq_one_letter_code
_entity_poly.pdbx_strand_id
1 'polypeptide(L)' 'EQVTIENAADADVIFSMLMGEDVAPRREFIEENATYANIDA' A
#
# COMPACT_ATOMS: atom_id res chain seq x y z
N GLU A 1 -14.57 -3.31 -15.69
CA GLU A 1 -14.48 -1.86 -15.37
C GLU A 1 -13.16 -1.33 -15.91
N GLN A 2 -13.08 -0.04 -16.25
CA GLN A 2 -11.84 0.59 -16.73
C GLN A 2 -11.11 1.22 -15.54
N VAL A 3 -9.85 0.86 -15.35
CA VAL A 3 -8.97 1.49 -14.36
C VAL A 3 -8.31 2.71 -15.00
N THR A 4 -8.32 3.84 -14.29
CA THR A 4 -7.70 5.10 -14.71
C THR A 4 -6.55 5.48 -13.79
N ILE A 5 -5.51 6.10 -14.34
CA ILE A 5 -4.39 6.64 -13.58
C ILE A 5 -4.56 8.16 -13.53
N GLU A 6 -4.71 8.71 -12.33
CA GLU A 6 -4.88 10.15 -12.11
C GLU A 6 -3.53 10.88 -12.15
N ASN A 7 -2.50 10.31 -11.52
CA ASN A 7 -1.13 10.81 -11.53
C ASN A 7 -0.14 9.64 -11.65
N ALA A 8 0.66 9.66 -12.71
CA ALA A 8 1.65 8.62 -12.97
C ALA A 8 2.79 8.62 -11.93
N ALA A 9 3.24 9.79 -11.48
CA ALA A 9 4.34 9.89 -10.52
C ALA A 9 3.94 9.31 -9.16
N ASP A 10 2.73 9.61 -8.69
CA ASP A 10 2.22 9.08 -7.41
C ASP A 10 2.01 7.56 -7.49
N ALA A 11 1.54 7.07 -8.64
CA ALA A 11 1.40 5.64 -8.88
C ALA A 11 2.76 4.93 -8.78
N ASP A 12 3.81 5.45 -9.41
CA ASP A 12 5.16 4.87 -9.37
C ASP A 12 5.72 4.80 -7.94
N VAL A 13 5.46 5.83 -7.13
CA VAL A 13 5.85 5.85 -5.71
C VAL A 13 5.12 4.75 -4.93
N ILE A 14 3.80 4.64 -5.10
CA ILE A 14 3.01 3.62 -4.42
C ILE A 14 3.43 2.21 -4.86
N PHE A 15 3.66 1.98 -6.15
CA PHE A 15 4.15 0.69 -6.65
C PHE A 15 5.51 0.34 -6.06
N SER A 16 6.45 1.29 -6.03
CA SER A 16 7.78 1.06 -5.47
C SER A 16 7.72 0.72 -3.99
N MET A 17 6.89 1.42 -3.21
CA MET A 17 6.70 1.17 -1.78
C MET A 17 6.08 -0.20 -1.50
N LEU A 18 5.03 -0.58 -2.24
CA LEU A 18 4.25 -1.79 -1.95
C LEU A 18 4.82 -3.05 -2.61
N MET A 19 5.48 -2.91 -3.76
CA MET A 19 5.93 -4.03 -4.60
C MET A 19 7.45 -4.08 -4.78
N GLY A 20 8.18 -3.11 -4.23
CA GLY A 20 9.64 -3.11 -4.23
C GLY A 20 10.26 -4.18 -3.33
N GLU A 21 11.58 -4.28 -3.42
CA GLU A 21 12.38 -5.26 -2.67
C GLU A 21 12.50 -4.89 -1.19
N ASP A 22 12.47 -3.60 -0.86
CA ASP A 22 12.59 -3.13 0.52
C ASP A 22 11.31 -3.45 1.32
N VAL A 23 11.50 -4.12 2.45
CA VAL A 23 10.42 -4.54 3.33
C VAL A 23 10.05 -3.44 4.33
N ALA A 24 10.99 -2.57 4.69
CA ALA A 24 10.77 -1.52 5.69
C ALA A 24 9.61 -0.56 5.34
N PRO A 25 9.60 0.11 4.16
CA PRO A 25 8.55 1.07 3.85
C PRO A 25 7.17 0.40 3.67
N ARG A 26 7.14 -0.84 3.16
CA ARG A 26 5.91 -1.63 3.10
C ARG A 26 5.35 -1.95 4.49
N ARG A 27 6.21 -2.26 5.46
CA ARG A 27 5.80 -2.58 6.83
C ARG A 27 5.17 -1.36 7.50
N GLU A 28 5.82 -0.21 7.43
CA GLU A 28 5.31 1.04 7.99
C GLU A 28 3.94 1.39 7.39
N PHE A 29 3.80 1.29 6.07
CA PHE A 29 2.51 1.53 5.41
C PHE A 29 1.40 0.61 5.94
N ILE A 30 1.68 -0.69 6.13
CA ILE A 30 0.70 -1.64 6.67
C ILE A 30 0.34 -1.28 8.11
N GLU A 31 1.33 -0.97 8.95
CA GLU A 31 1.11 -0.62 10.36
C GLU A 31 0.26 0.66 10.53
N GLU A 32 0.44 1.63 9.64
CA GLU A 32 -0.32 2.89 9.67
C GLU A 32 -1.76 2.76 9.14
N ASN A 33 -2.01 1.86 8.18
CA ASN A 33 -3.26 1.82 7.42
C ASN A 33 -4.12 0.57 7.68
N ALA A 34 -3.57 -0.49 8.29
CA ALA A 34 -4.33 -1.72 8.53
C ALA A 34 -5.25 -1.61 9.75
N THR A 35 -6.54 -1.81 9.52
CA THR A 35 -7.49 -2.03 10.61
C THR A 35 -7.42 -3.50 11.05
N TYR A 36 -7.01 -3.74 12.30
CA TYR A 36 -7.06 -5.07 12.89
C TYR A 36 -8.52 -5.52 13.07
N ALA A 37 -8.86 -6.68 12.49
CA ALA A 37 -10.15 -7.31 12.73
C ALA A 37 -10.14 -8.03 14.09
N ASN A 38 -11.14 -7.78 14.93
CA ASN A 38 -11.36 -8.56 16.15
C ASN A 38 -12.13 -9.83 15.77
N ILE A 39 -11.44 -10.96 15.57
CA ILE A 39 -12.04 -12.20 15.07
C ILE A 39 -12.62 -13.08 16.21
N ASP A 40 -12.40 -12.72 17.47
CA ASP A 40 -12.77 -13.54 18.64
C ASP A 40 -13.96 -12.98 19.47
N ALA A 41 -14.79 -12.11 18.90
CA ALA A 41 -15.94 -11.50 19.58
C ALA A 41 -17.25 -12.29 19.43
#